data_AF-A0A250XEW7-F1
#
_entry.id   AF-A0A250XEW7-F1
#
_cell.length_a   1.000
_cell.length_b   1.000
_cell.length_c   1.000
_cell.angle_alpha   90.00
_cell.angle_beta   90.00
_cell.angle_gamma   90.00
#
_symmetry.space_group_name_H-M   'P 1'
#
loop_
_entity.id
_entity.type
_entity.pdbx_description
1 polymer ?
#
loop_
_entity_poly.entity_id
_entity_poly.type
_entity_poly.pdbx_seq_one_letter_code
_entity_poly.pdbx_strand_id
1 'polypeptide(L)'
;MSWGSNSSRKQEAGLSKENEQLLQAAMQKRGLSLRAMQDVTSSIKRGDGNWADHLNTSTSSFQQPSSKTNAKVKVPKFAGGSNSMPQPSAPYSFSGKRMNIEPVEREMWAGCAPGPDREAEKERLSKVMELGAKQLKAMELREAERRADLLRRQADPIKPVDLKEELIDQVVEEIRERREFLEQMQKVGKAATYDAIMKGEIAARLKELGDLGLDVRSGRPR
;
A
#
# COMPACT_ATOMS: atom_id res chain seq x y z
N MET A 1 -20.31 57.62 4.60
CA MET A 1 -20.31 56.29 5.24
C MET A 1 -20.06 55.25 4.16
N SER A 2 -18.81 54.82 3.99
CA SER A 2 -18.41 53.83 2.98
C SER A 2 -18.31 52.48 3.66
N TRP A 3 -19.21 51.55 3.31
CA TRP A 3 -19.12 50.16 3.73
C TRP A 3 -18.22 49.45 2.73
N GLY A 4 -16.99 49.18 3.18
CA GLY A 4 -15.98 48.46 2.42
C GLY A 4 -16.45 47.05 2.08
N SER A 5 -16.53 46.78 0.78
CA SER A 5 -16.77 45.47 0.19
C SER A 5 -15.69 44.50 0.67
N ASN A 6 -16.10 43.46 1.40
CA ASN A 6 -15.19 42.46 1.94
C ASN A 6 -14.76 41.53 0.80
N SER A 7 -13.53 41.74 0.35
CA SER A 7 -12.87 40.99 -0.72
C SER A 7 -12.94 39.48 -0.44
N SER A 8 -13.37 38.72 -1.44
CA SER A 8 -13.41 37.27 -1.49
C SER A 8 -12.05 36.70 -1.09
N ARG A 9 -11.92 36.26 0.16
CA ARG A 9 -10.81 35.43 0.62
C ARG A 9 -10.98 34.08 -0.06
N LYS A 10 -10.37 33.91 -1.24
CA LYS A 10 -10.10 32.59 -1.84
C LYS A 10 -9.33 31.80 -0.78
N GLN A 11 -10.04 31.00 0.00
CA GLN A 11 -9.42 30.00 0.84
C GLN A 11 -8.69 29.05 -0.10
N GLU A 12 -7.38 28.95 0.06
CA GLU A 12 -6.61 27.91 -0.59
C GLU A 12 -7.11 26.56 -0.04
N ALA A 13 -8.00 25.93 -0.81
CA ALA A 13 -8.59 24.62 -0.53
C ALA A 13 -7.57 23.51 -0.81
N GLY A 14 -6.38 23.62 -0.23
CA GLY A 14 -5.33 22.62 -0.29
C GLY A 14 -5.15 21.98 1.08
N LEU A 15 -5.06 20.64 1.11
CA LEU A 15 -4.56 19.94 2.29
C LEU A 15 -3.14 20.43 2.61
N SER A 16 -2.83 20.63 3.90
CA SER A 16 -1.44 20.78 4.36
C SER A 16 -0.61 19.58 3.90
N LYS A 17 0.68 19.77 3.61
CA LYS A 17 1.61 18.69 3.23
C LYS A 17 1.61 17.55 4.26
N GLU A 18 1.49 17.89 5.54
CA GLU A 18 1.39 16.91 6.62
C GLU A 18 0.12 16.07 6.51
N ASN A 19 -1.02 16.71 6.19
CA ASN A 19 -2.29 16.02 5.99
C ASN A 19 -2.31 15.19 4.70
N GLU A 20 -1.64 15.63 3.63
CA GLU A 20 -1.47 14.85 2.39
C GLU A 20 -0.68 13.56 2.66
N GLN A 21 0.41 13.64 3.43
CA GLN A 21 1.21 12.47 3.81
C GLN A 21 0.45 11.51 4.73
N LEU A 22 -0.27 12.02 5.73
CA LEU A 22 -1.11 11.20 6.61
C LEU A 22 -2.21 10.49 5.83
N LEU A 23 -2.87 11.19 4.90
CA LEU A 23 -3.89 10.62 4.03
C LEU A 23 -3.29 9.51 3.14
N GLN A 24 -2.15 9.78 2.50
CA GLN A 24 -1.49 8.80 1.65
C GLN A 24 -1.08 7.54 2.43
N ALA A 25 -0.55 7.69 3.64
CA ALA A 25 -0.20 6.56 4.51
C ALA A 25 -1.43 5.76 4.96
N ALA A 26 -2.54 6.44 5.27
CA ALA A 26 -3.80 5.78 5.63
C ALA A 26 -4.38 4.97 4.46
N MET A 27 -4.31 5.52 3.24
CA MET A 27 -4.78 4.84 2.02
C MET A 27 -3.94 3.61 1.67
N GLN A 28 -2.61 3.71 1.81
CA GLN A 28 -1.70 2.58 1.61
C GLN A 28 -1.95 1.47 2.63
N LYS A 29 -2.15 1.82 3.92
CA LYS A 29 -2.47 0.85 4.98
C LYS A 29 -3.78 0.12 4.75
N ARG A 30 -4.75 0.75 4.08
CA ARG A 30 -6.02 0.13 3.69
C ARG A 30 -5.97 -0.63 2.36
N GLY A 31 -4.81 -0.72 1.71
CA GLY A 31 -4.64 -1.47 0.48
C GLY A 31 -5.32 -0.83 -0.74
N LEU A 32 -5.52 0.49 -0.75
CA LEU A 32 -6.06 1.18 -1.93
C LEU A 32 -5.07 1.08 -3.10
N SER A 33 -5.59 0.88 -4.31
CA SER A 33 -4.79 0.88 -5.52
C SER A 33 -4.15 2.26 -5.77
N LEU A 34 -3.01 2.27 -6.47
CA LEU A 34 -2.33 3.53 -6.85
C LEU A 34 -3.24 4.49 -7.61
N ARG A 35 -4.12 3.94 -8.46
CA ARG A 35 -5.12 4.70 -9.21
C ARG A 35 -6.18 5.32 -8.29
N ALA A 36 -6.72 4.55 -7.35
CA ALA A 36 -7.67 5.06 -6.37
C ALA A 36 -7.04 6.17 -5.49
N MET A 37 -5.74 6.04 -5.15
CA MET A 37 -4.99 7.08 -4.44
C MET A 37 -4.87 8.38 -5.24
N GLN A 38 -4.61 8.28 -6.55
CA GLN A 38 -4.56 9.43 -7.45
C GLN A 38 -5.93 10.09 -7.64
N ASP A 39 -6.99 9.29 -7.75
CA ASP A 39 -8.35 9.82 -7.93
C ASP A 39 -8.78 10.62 -6.70
N VAL A 40 -8.58 10.11 -5.48
CA VAL A 40 -8.90 10.82 -4.24
C VAL A 40 -8.11 12.11 -4.08
N THR A 41 -6.79 12.07 -4.28
CA THR A 41 -5.95 13.27 -4.16
C THR A 41 -6.33 14.32 -5.21
N SER A 42 -6.73 13.89 -6.41
CA SER A 42 -7.22 14.80 -7.45
C SER A 42 -8.61 15.37 -7.14
N SER A 43 -9.50 14.61 -6.50
CA SER A 43 -10.83 15.09 -6.09
C SER A 43 -10.73 16.10 -4.95
N ILE A 44 -9.85 15.84 -3.98
CA ILE A 44 -9.61 16.79 -2.87
C ILE A 44 -8.98 18.08 -3.37
N LYS A 45 -8.00 18.01 -4.30
CA LYS A 45 -7.41 19.20 -4.94
C LYS A 45 -8.42 20.00 -5.76
N ARG A 46 -9.49 19.35 -6.25
CA ARG A 46 -10.62 19.99 -6.94
C ARG A 46 -11.68 20.55 -5.98
N GLY A 47 -11.54 20.33 -4.67
CA GLY A 47 -12.51 20.75 -3.66
C GLY A 47 -13.81 19.93 -3.70
N ASP A 48 -13.78 18.71 -4.24
CA ASP A 48 -14.93 17.82 -4.26
C ASP A 48 -15.19 17.24 -2.86
N GLY A 49 -16.26 17.69 -2.20
CA GLY A 49 -16.65 17.25 -0.87
C GLY A 49 -17.16 15.81 -0.81
N ASN A 50 -17.53 15.22 -1.95
CA ASN A 50 -18.09 13.88 -2.03
C ASN A 50 -17.07 12.86 -2.55
N TRP A 51 -15.77 13.16 -2.40
CA TRP A 51 -14.70 12.30 -2.90
C TRP A 51 -14.73 10.87 -2.33
N ALA A 52 -15.24 10.72 -1.10
CA ALA A 52 -15.37 9.44 -0.42
C ALA A 52 -16.43 8.51 -1.08
N ASP A 53 -17.44 9.09 -1.75
CA ASP A 53 -18.49 8.33 -2.43
C ASP A 53 -17.98 7.66 -3.72
N HIS A 54 -16.98 8.28 -4.37
CA HIS A 54 -16.32 7.71 -5.55
C HIS A 54 -15.52 6.44 -5.24
N LEU A 55 -15.16 6.20 -3.98
CA LEU A 55 -14.44 5.00 -3.54
C LEU A 55 -15.36 3.80 -3.28
N ASN A 56 -16.60 4.06 -2.84
CA ASN A 56 -17.57 3.01 -2.53
C ASN A 56 -18.39 2.59 -3.75
N THR A 57 -18.34 3.37 -4.81
CA THR A 57 -18.99 3.01 -6.07
C THR A 57 -18.14 1.95 -6.76
N SER A 58 -18.42 0.66 -6.50
CA SER A 58 -17.86 -0.51 -7.22
C SER A 58 -18.19 -0.54 -8.72
N THR A 59 -18.74 0.55 -9.24
CA THR A 59 -18.95 0.84 -10.65
C THR A 59 -18.33 2.21 -10.94
N SER A 60 -17.01 2.35 -10.81
CA SER A 60 -16.30 3.43 -11.50
C SER A 60 -16.36 3.10 -12.99
N SER A 61 -17.48 3.50 -13.58
CA SER A 61 -17.75 3.40 -15.01
C SER A 61 -16.62 4.14 -15.71
N PHE A 62 -15.81 3.38 -16.43
CA PHE A 62 -14.82 3.89 -17.36
C PHE A 62 -15.47 4.96 -18.25
N GLN A 63 -15.20 6.23 -17.94
CA GLN A 63 -15.57 7.33 -18.82
C GLN A 63 -14.41 7.50 -19.79
N GLN A 64 -14.55 6.89 -20.96
CA GLN A 64 -13.56 7.02 -22.03
C GLN A 64 -13.43 8.51 -22.37
N PRO A 65 -12.20 9.08 -22.40
CA PRO A 65 -12.03 10.46 -22.83
C PRO A 65 -12.56 10.55 -24.27
N SER A 66 -13.51 11.46 -24.51
CA SER A 66 -14.08 11.67 -25.84
C SER A 66 -12.99 12.23 -26.76
N SER A 67 -12.30 11.36 -27.48
CA SER A 67 -11.38 11.80 -28.52
C SER A 67 -12.23 12.37 -29.65
N LYS A 68 -12.14 13.69 -29.85
CA LYS A 68 -12.55 14.31 -31.11
C LYS A 68 -11.60 13.78 -32.18
N THR A 69 -12.00 12.69 -32.83
CA THR A 69 -11.29 12.13 -33.98
C THR A 69 -11.36 13.15 -35.12
N ASN A 70 -10.29 13.94 -35.28
CA ASN A 70 -10.10 14.70 -36.51
C ASN A 70 -9.92 13.73 -37.70
N ALA A 71 -10.45 14.16 -38.83
CA ALA A 71 -10.78 13.35 -39.99
C ALA A 71 -9.64 12.48 -40.54
N LYS A 72 -10.02 11.32 -41.06
CA LYS A 72 -9.19 10.35 -41.79
C LYS A 72 -8.41 11.04 -42.92
N VAL A 73 -7.08 11.04 -42.84
CA VAL A 73 -6.22 11.37 -43.97
C VAL A 73 -6.39 10.26 -45.02
N LYS A 74 -6.94 10.62 -46.19
CA LYS A 74 -6.99 9.75 -47.37
C LYS A 74 -5.59 9.64 -47.95
N VAL A 75 -5.01 8.44 -47.93
CA VAL A 75 -3.81 8.11 -48.71
C VAL A 75 -4.20 7.78 -50.16
N PRO A 76 -3.36 8.14 -51.16
CA PRO A 76 -3.65 7.88 -52.57
C PRO A 76 -3.57 6.38 -52.88
N LYS A 77 -4.55 5.88 -53.65
CA LYS A 77 -4.54 4.53 -54.22
C LYS A 77 -3.40 4.41 -55.23
N PHE A 78 -2.37 3.63 -54.90
CA PHE A 78 -1.45 3.12 -55.91
C PHE A 78 -2.09 1.91 -56.60
N ALA A 79 -2.43 2.08 -57.88
CA ALA A 79 -2.66 1.00 -58.81
C ALA A 79 -1.29 0.50 -59.28
N GLY A 80 -0.98 -0.78 -59.06
CA GLY A 80 0.30 -1.34 -59.51
C GLY A 80 0.56 -2.76 -59.03
N GLY A 81 0.03 -3.73 -59.79
CA GLY A 81 0.67 -5.02 -60.07
C GLY A 81 1.15 -5.90 -58.91
N SER A 82 0.36 -6.89 -58.52
CA SER A 82 0.60 -8.28 -58.94
C SER A 82 -0.40 -9.19 -58.21
N ASN A 83 -1.21 -9.88 -59.01
CA ASN A 83 -2.01 -11.00 -58.53
C ASN A 83 -1.04 -12.13 -58.13
N SER A 84 -0.79 -12.27 -56.84
CA SER A 84 -0.34 -13.54 -56.26
C SER A 84 -1.22 -13.86 -55.05
N MET A 85 -2.51 -14.05 -55.33
CA MET A 85 -3.37 -14.85 -54.45
C MET A 85 -2.87 -16.29 -54.53
N PRO A 86 -2.39 -16.92 -53.44
CA PRO A 86 -2.16 -18.35 -53.45
C PRO A 86 -3.52 -19.03 -53.57
N GLN A 87 -3.73 -19.73 -54.69
CA GLN A 87 -4.89 -20.60 -54.89
C GLN A 87 -4.89 -21.68 -53.78
N PRO A 88 -6.02 -21.93 -53.09
CA PRO A 88 -6.09 -23.06 -52.17
C PRO A 88 -6.01 -24.35 -53.00
N SER A 89 -4.99 -25.18 -52.74
CA SER A 89 -4.86 -26.51 -53.34
C SER A 89 -6.10 -27.35 -53.05
N ALA A 90 -6.57 -28.08 -54.07
CA ALA A 90 -7.74 -28.97 -54.05
C ALA A 90 -7.82 -29.85 -52.79
N PRO A 91 -9.03 -30.19 -52.31
CA PRO A 91 -9.21 -30.99 -51.10
C PRO A 91 -8.58 -32.37 -51.28
N TYR A 92 -7.65 -32.66 -50.38
CA TYR A 92 -6.99 -33.95 -50.23
C TYR A 92 -8.05 -35.06 -50.11
N SER A 93 -8.04 -36.01 -51.04
CA SER A 93 -8.89 -37.22 -50.98
C SER A 93 -8.51 -38.04 -49.76
N PHE A 94 -9.34 -37.98 -48.71
CA PHE A 94 -9.18 -38.76 -47.49
C PHE A 94 -9.49 -40.24 -47.77
N SER A 95 -8.45 -41.05 -47.96
CA SER A 95 -8.53 -42.51 -47.99
C SER A 95 -8.88 -43.01 -46.59
N GLY A 96 -10.11 -43.48 -46.42
CA GLY A 96 -10.71 -43.92 -45.15
C GLY A 96 -10.05 -45.13 -44.49
N LYS A 97 -8.96 -44.90 -43.78
CA LYS A 97 -8.62 -45.71 -42.60
C LYS A 97 -9.02 -44.89 -41.37
N ARG A 98 -10.06 -45.35 -40.67
CA ARG A 98 -10.48 -44.78 -39.38
C ARG A 98 -9.34 -44.99 -38.37
N MET A 99 -8.44 -44.02 -38.28
CA MET A 99 -7.50 -43.93 -37.17
C MET A 99 -8.35 -43.61 -35.94
N ASN A 100 -8.35 -44.50 -34.95
CA ASN A 100 -8.90 -44.25 -33.64
C ASN A 100 -7.98 -43.23 -32.95
N ILE A 101 -8.19 -41.96 -33.25
CA ILE A 101 -7.48 -40.84 -32.66
C ILE A 101 -8.33 -40.44 -31.47
N GLU A 102 -7.93 -40.85 -30.28
CA GLU A 102 -8.40 -40.16 -29.07
C GLU A 102 -8.20 -38.65 -29.28
N PRO A 103 -9.15 -37.81 -28.85
CA PRO A 103 -9.05 -36.38 -29.08
C PRO A 103 -7.75 -35.90 -28.43
N VAL A 104 -6.74 -35.63 -29.26
CA VAL A 104 -5.52 -34.94 -28.82
C VAL A 104 -6.02 -33.61 -28.30
N GLU A 105 -6.08 -33.49 -26.98
CA GLU A 105 -6.43 -32.26 -26.30
C GLU A 105 -5.55 -31.18 -26.92
N ARG A 106 -6.18 -30.17 -27.54
CA ARG A 106 -5.43 -28.99 -27.98
C ARG A 106 -4.73 -28.48 -26.72
N GLU A 107 -3.41 -28.56 -26.69
CA GLU A 107 -2.61 -27.88 -25.68
C GLU A 107 -3.09 -26.43 -25.66
N MET A 108 -3.87 -26.11 -24.63
CA MET A 108 -4.29 -24.75 -24.38
C MET A 108 -3.00 -23.98 -24.17
N TRP A 109 -2.71 -23.03 -25.05
CA TRP A 109 -1.53 -22.19 -24.93
C TRP A 109 -1.56 -21.52 -23.56
N ALA A 110 -0.83 -22.08 -22.60
CA ALA A 110 -0.61 -21.48 -21.30
C ALA A 110 0.25 -20.26 -21.59
N GLY A 111 -0.38 -19.07 -21.59
CA GLY A 111 0.24 -17.82 -21.97
C GLY A 111 1.68 -17.70 -21.47
N CYS A 112 2.56 -17.14 -22.31
CA CYS A 112 3.95 -16.94 -21.94
C CYS A 112 4.05 -16.28 -20.56
N ALA A 113 5.04 -16.71 -19.77
CA ALA A 113 5.37 -16.11 -18.48
C ALA A 113 5.35 -14.56 -18.59
N PRO A 114 4.89 -13.84 -17.55
CA PRO A 114 4.87 -12.39 -17.56
C PRO A 114 6.21 -11.86 -18.05
N GLY A 115 6.17 -11.06 -19.11
CA GLY A 115 7.38 -10.47 -19.67
C GLY A 115 8.12 -9.67 -18.59
N PRO A 116 9.46 -9.52 -18.72
CA PRO A 116 10.23 -8.73 -17.78
C PRO A 116 9.63 -7.32 -17.66
N ASP A 117 9.53 -6.83 -16.42
CA ASP A 117 8.95 -5.53 -16.13
C ASP A 117 9.73 -4.43 -16.87
N ARG A 118 9.04 -3.81 -17.85
CA ARG A 118 9.63 -2.79 -18.71
C ARG A 118 9.95 -1.51 -17.95
N GLU A 119 9.24 -1.22 -16.88
CA GLU A 119 9.49 -0.04 -16.05
C GLU A 119 10.76 -0.23 -15.23
N ALA A 120 10.93 -1.42 -14.64
CA ALA A 120 12.15 -1.79 -13.92
C ALA A 120 13.39 -1.75 -14.83
N GLU A 121 13.30 -2.29 -16.05
CA GLU A 121 14.43 -2.25 -16.99
C GLU A 121 14.73 -0.81 -17.47
N LYS A 122 13.69 0.02 -17.67
CA LYS A 122 13.88 1.44 -18.01
C LYS A 122 14.62 2.18 -16.89
N GLU A 123 14.22 1.97 -15.64
CA GLU A 123 14.89 2.57 -14.49
C GLU A 123 16.34 2.08 -14.36
N ARG A 124 16.57 0.78 -14.53
CA ARG A 124 17.91 0.19 -14.53
C ARG A 124 18.79 0.82 -15.62
N LEU A 125 18.30 0.92 -16.85
CA LEU A 125 19.03 1.52 -17.96
C LEU A 125 19.28 3.02 -17.74
N SER A 126 18.33 3.76 -17.17
CA SER A 126 18.53 5.16 -16.78
C SER A 126 19.69 5.31 -15.79
N LYS A 127 19.74 4.45 -14.76
CA LYS A 127 20.82 4.44 -13.77
C LYS A 127 22.17 4.00 -14.38
N VAL A 128 22.15 3.08 -15.35
CA VAL A 128 23.35 2.69 -16.11
C VAL A 128 23.90 3.87 -16.91
N MET A 129 23.03 4.70 -17.51
CA MET A 129 23.46 5.88 -18.27
C MET A 129 24.03 6.99 -17.36
N GLU A 130 23.47 7.15 -16.17
CA GLU A 130 23.89 8.18 -15.21
C GLU A 130 25.22 7.86 -14.50
N LEU A 131 25.39 6.61 -14.06
CA LEU A 131 26.52 6.19 -13.21
C LEU A 131 27.53 5.29 -13.95
N GLY A 132 27.13 4.71 -15.08
CA GLY A 132 27.89 3.65 -15.74
C GLY A 132 27.71 2.28 -15.08
N ALA A 133 27.77 1.21 -15.89
CA ALA A 133 27.41 -0.14 -15.47
C ALA A 133 28.24 -0.71 -14.30
N LYS A 134 29.51 -0.28 -14.15
CA LYS A 134 30.38 -0.73 -13.06
C LYS A 134 30.03 -0.07 -11.72
N GLN A 135 29.63 1.20 -11.73
CA GLN A 135 29.30 1.93 -10.50
C GLN A 135 27.90 1.55 -10.01
N LEU A 136 26.95 1.30 -10.93
CA LEU A 136 25.62 0.80 -10.58
C LEU A 136 25.71 -0.55 -9.84
N LYS A 137 26.49 -1.50 -10.37
CA LYS A 137 26.69 -2.81 -9.71
C LYS A 137 27.29 -2.68 -8.31
N ALA A 138 28.24 -1.76 -8.12
CA ALA A 138 28.83 -1.54 -6.80
C ALA A 138 27.85 -0.92 -5.80
N MET A 139 26.93 -0.06 -6.27
CA MET A 139 25.89 0.55 -5.46
C MET A 139 24.77 -0.44 -5.11
N GLU A 140 24.32 -1.24 -6.08
CA GLU A 140 23.35 -2.32 -5.89
C GLU A 140 23.88 -3.38 -4.90
N LEU A 141 25.17 -3.74 -4.97
CA LEU A 141 25.79 -4.66 -4.03
C LEU A 141 25.76 -4.10 -2.59
N ARG A 142 26.14 -2.82 -2.41
CA ARG A 142 26.08 -2.16 -1.09
C ARG A 142 24.66 -2.01 -0.57
N GLU A 143 23.68 -1.79 -1.44
CA GLU A 143 22.27 -1.76 -1.04
C GLU A 143 21.75 -3.14 -0.66
N ALA A 144 22.14 -4.17 -1.40
CA ALA A 144 21.80 -5.55 -1.10
C ALA A 144 22.40 -6.00 0.24
N GLU A 145 23.67 -5.68 0.51
CA GLU A 145 24.33 -5.94 1.79
C GLU A 145 23.62 -5.25 2.96
N ARG A 146 23.30 -3.95 2.82
CA ARG A 146 22.53 -3.22 3.86
C ARG A 146 21.16 -3.83 4.11
N ARG A 147 20.46 -4.24 3.05
CA ARG A 147 19.15 -4.91 3.18
C ARG A 147 19.29 -6.29 3.83
N ALA A 148 20.31 -7.05 3.48
CA ALA A 148 20.59 -8.35 4.09
C ALA A 148 20.90 -8.22 5.58
N ASP A 149 21.68 -7.21 5.99
CA ASP A 149 21.97 -6.94 7.39
C ASP A 149 20.73 -6.52 8.19
N LEU A 150 19.85 -5.70 7.60
CA LEU A 150 18.58 -5.33 8.22
C LEU A 150 17.65 -6.53 8.38
N LEU A 151 17.54 -7.36 7.35
CA LEU A 151 16.76 -8.61 7.41
C LEU A 151 17.34 -9.57 8.45
N ARG A 152 18.67 -9.65 8.58
CA ARG A 152 19.32 -10.49 9.59
C ARG A 152 19.03 -10.01 11.01
N ARG A 153 19.03 -8.70 11.25
CA ARG A 153 18.65 -8.10 12.55
C ARG A 153 17.17 -8.28 12.88
N GLN A 154 16.31 -8.32 11.86
CA GLN A 154 14.87 -8.57 12.05
C GLN A 154 14.55 -10.07 12.17
N ALA A 155 15.44 -10.93 11.69
CA ALA A 155 15.28 -12.38 11.70
C ALA A 155 15.78 -13.04 12.99
N ASP A 156 16.32 -12.27 13.95
CA ASP A 156 16.57 -12.80 15.28
C ASP A 156 15.20 -13.15 15.90
N PRO A 157 14.90 -14.45 16.11
CA PRO A 157 13.62 -14.84 16.66
C PRO A 157 13.52 -14.27 18.07
N ILE A 158 12.51 -13.43 18.29
CA ILE A 158 12.21 -12.87 19.62
C ILE A 158 12.12 -14.05 20.57
N LYS A 159 12.98 -14.08 21.59
CA LYS A 159 12.99 -15.21 22.52
C LYS A 159 11.71 -15.12 23.35
N PRO A 160 11.14 -16.25 23.78
CA PRO A 160 9.96 -16.24 24.64
C PRO A 160 10.19 -15.54 25.98
N VAL A 161 11.46 -15.32 26.38
CA VAL A 161 11.84 -14.52 27.55
C VAL A 161 11.65 -13.04 27.26
N ASP A 162 12.13 -12.56 26.12
CA ASP A 162 12.01 -11.16 25.67
C ASP A 162 10.53 -10.74 25.59
N LEU A 163 9.64 -11.63 25.11
CA LEU A 163 8.18 -11.36 25.08
C LEU A 163 7.57 -11.20 26.48
N LYS A 164 8.06 -11.96 27.47
CA LYS A 164 7.58 -11.83 28.85
C LYS A 164 8.11 -10.56 29.49
N GLU A 165 9.36 -10.20 29.21
CA GLU A 165 9.97 -8.94 29.68
C GLU A 165 9.24 -7.73 29.09
N GLU A 166 8.94 -7.73 27.78
CA GLU A 166 8.15 -6.66 27.14
C GLU A 166 6.74 -6.53 27.74
N LEU A 167 6.08 -7.66 28.05
CA LEU A 167 4.76 -7.66 28.67
C LEU A 167 4.83 -7.14 30.12
N ILE A 168 5.87 -7.51 30.87
CA ILE A 168 6.12 -7.00 32.22
C ILE A 168 6.30 -5.48 32.16
N ASP A 169 7.15 -4.99 31.25
CA ASP A 169 7.43 -3.56 31.09
C ASP A 169 6.15 -2.79 30.75
N GLN A 170 5.32 -3.34 29.85
CA GLN A 170 4.02 -2.76 29.52
C GLN A 170 3.14 -2.61 30.76
N VAL A 171 2.98 -3.68 31.55
CA VAL A 171 2.11 -3.64 32.75
C VAL A 171 2.66 -2.67 33.80
N VAL A 172 3.98 -2.56 33.95
CA VAL A 172 4.62 -1.58 34.85
C VAL A 172 4.34 -0.15 34.40
N GLU A 173 4.45 0.14 33.10
CA GLU A 173 4.13 1.47 32.56
C GLU A 173 2.66 1.82 32.79
N GLU A 174 1.72 0.91 32.54
CA GLU A 174 0.32 1.24 32.79
C GLU A 174 0.01 1.46 34.29
N ILE A 175 0.77 0.83 35.21
CA ILE A 175 0.65 1.12 36.65
C ILE A 175 1.18 2.52 36.95
N ARG A 176 2.29 2.95 36.33
CA ARG A 176 2.84 4.30 36.48
C ARG A 176 1.84 5.34 36.00
N GLU A 177 1.30 5.18 34.79
CA GLU A 177 0.31 6.08 34.22
C GLU A 177 -0.92 6.25 35.12
N ARG A 178 -1.45 5.16 35.68
CA ARG A 178 -2.60 5.22 36.60
C ARG A 178 -2.28 5.93 37.91
N ARG A 179 -1.06 5.77 38.43
CA ARG A 179 -0.60 6.49 39.63
C ARG A 179 -0.43 7.97 39.36
N GLU A 180 0.17 8.32 38.22
CA GLU A 180 0.32 9.71 37.78
C GLU A 180 -1.04 10.37 37.55
N PHE A 181 -1.99 9.66 36.93
CA PHE A 181 -3.36 10.13 36.78
C PHE A 181 -4.01 10.43 38.12
N LEU A 182 -3.88 9.53 39.10
CA LEU A 182 -4.40 9.79 40.44
C LEU A 182 -3.74 10.99 41.11
N GLU A 183 -2.43 11.14 40.98
CA GLU A 183 -1.71 12.29 41.52
C GLU A 183 -2.16 13.61 40.88
N GLN A 184 -2.38 13.61 39.55
CA GLN A 184 -2.93 14.75 38.82
C GLN A 184 -4.35 15.08 39.29
N MET A 185 -5.21 14.06 39.48
CA MET A 185 -6.57 14.27 39.98
C MET A 185 -6.60 14.72 41.44
N GLN A 186 -5.62 14.34 42.26
CA GLN A 186 -5.43 14.88 43.62
C GLN A 186 -5.10 16.37 43.58
N LYS A 187 -4.17 16.79 42.71
CA LYS A 187 -3.83 18.21 42.53
C LYS A 187 -5.03 19.07 42.10
N VAL A 188 -5.94 18.50 41.31
CA VAL A 188 -7.17 19.16 40.84
C VAL A 188 -8.33 19.04 41.85
N GLY A 189 -8.17 18.32 42.95
CA GLY A 189 -9.19 18.14 43.99
C GLY A 189 -10.34 17.19 43.58
N LYS A 190 -10.19 16.45 42.48
CA LYS A 190 -11.16 15.47 41.97
C LYS A 190 -10.77 14.02 42.25
N ALA A 191 -9.77 13.77 43.10
CA ALA A 191 -9.30 12.43 43.37
C ALA A 191 -10.39 11.50 43.91
N ALA A 192 -11.26 11.97 44.81
CA ALA A 192 -12.26 11.14 45.46
C ALA A 192 -13.19 10.39 44.49
N THR A 193 -13.45 10.95 43.30
CA THR A 193 -14.29 10.28 42.28
C THR A 193 -13.57 9.14 41.56
N TYR A 194 -12.25 9.21 41.44
CA TYR A 194 -11.44 8.24 40.68
C TYR A 194 -10.62 7.31 41.57
N ASP A 195 -10.47 7.62 42.86
CA ASP A 195 -9.58 6.93 43.78
C ASP A 195 -9.93 5.44 43.90
N ALA A 196 -11.21 5.11 44.09
CA ALA A 196 -11.66 3.73 44.20
C ALA A 196 -11.48 2.94 42.88
N ILE A 197 -11.79 3.57 41.74
CA ILE A 197 -11.70 2.94 40.41
C ILE A 197 -10.23 2.65 40.08
N MET A 198 -9.38 3.68 40.16
CA MET A 198 -7.97 3.58 39.78
C MET A 198 -7.18 2.68 40.74
N LYS A 199 -7.50 2.67 42.04
CA LYS A 199 -6.93 1.68 42.98
C LYS A 199 -7.32 0.26 42.61
N GLY A 200 -8.55 0.05 42.15
CA GLY A 200 -9.01 -1.26 41.64
C GLY A 200 -8.22 -1.69 40.40
N GLU A 201 -8.03 -0.78 39.45
CA GLU A 201 -7.24 -1.06 38.23
C GLU A 201 -5.76 -1.33 38.54
N ILE A 202 -5.14 -0.53 39.42
CA ILE A 202 -3.77 -0.78 39.88
C ILE A 202 -3.65 -2.14 40.55
N ALA A 203 -4.62 -2.53 41.39
CA ALA A 203 -4.63 -3.85 42.03
C ALA A 203 -4.77 -4.99 41.01
N ALA A 204 -5.58 -4.81 39.96
CA ALA A 204 -5.72 -5.77 38.88
C ALA A 204 -4.39 -5.96 38.11
N ARG A 205 -3.70 -4.86 37.78
CA ARG A 205 -2.39 -4.91 37.09
C ARG A 205 -1.27 -5.47 37.96
N LEU A 206 -1.28 -5.18 39.26
CA LEU A 206 -0.35 -5.80 40.22
C LEU A 206 -0.56 -7.32 40.33
N LYS A 207 -1.81 -7.78 40.20
CA LYS A 207 -2.11 -9.22 40.15
C LYS A 207 -1.59 -9.85 38.86
N GLU A 208 -1.77 -9.17 37.73
CA GLU A 208 -1.24 -9.60 36.42
C GLU A 208 0.29 -9.75 36.44
N LEU A 209 1.01 -8.82 37.09
CA LEU A 209 2.46 -8.97 37.33
C LEU A 209 2.79 -10.21 38.17
N GLY A 210 1.98 -10.49 39.20
CA GLY A 210 2.10 -11.70 40.01
C GLY A 210 1.93 -12.98 39.19
N ASP A 211 0.95 -13.00 38.29
CA ASP A 211 0.67 -14.13 37.39
C ASP A 211 1.80 -14.34 36.37
N LEU A 212 2.52 -13.27 36.00
CA LEU A 212 3.73 -13.30 35.16
C LEU A 212 5.00 -13.74 35.92
N GLY A 213 4.90 -13.97 37.23
CA GLY A 213 5.99 -14.49 38.08
C GLY A 213 6.72 -13.42 38.90
N LEU A 214 6.30 -12.16 38.84
CA LEU A 214 6.81 -11.08 39.68
C LEU A 214 5.94 -10.92 40.92
N ASP A 215 6.34 -11.52 42.03
CA ASP A 215 5.66 -11.28 43.30
C ASP A 215 6.00 -9.88 43.84
N VAL A 216 5.13 -8.91 43.55
CA VAL A 216 5.28 -7.52 43.99
C VAL A 216 5.12 -7.36 45.53
N ARG A 217 4.64 -8.39 46.24
CA ARG A 217 4.48 -8.35 47.71
C ARG A 217 5.76 -8.72 48.45
N SER A 218 6.63 -9.49 47.81
CA SER A 218 7.98 -9.73 48.29
C SER A 218 8.92 -8.83 47.51
N GLY A 219 9.59 -7.87 48.13
CA GLY A 219 10.66 -7.10 47.51
C GLY A 219 11.91 -7.93 47.15
N ARG A 220 11.75 -9.16 46.67
CA ARG A 220 12.81 -10.05 46.18
C ARG A 220 12.33 -10.81 44.95
N PRO A 221 13.07 -10.78 43.83
CA PRO A 221 12.83 -11.69 42.73
C PRO A 221 13.18 -13.12 43.18
N ARG A 222 12.44 -14.12 42.67
CA ARG A 222 12.78 -15.55 42.83
C ARG A 222 13.90 -15.94 41.86
#